data_AF-A0A2R6WHZ9-F1
#
_entry.id   AF-A0A2R6WHZ9-F1
#
_cell.length_a   1.000
_cell.length_b   1.000
_cell.length_c   1.000
_cell.angle_alpha   90.00
_cell.angle_beta   90.00
_cell.angle_gamma   90.00
#
_symmetry.space_group_name_H-M   'P 1'
#
loop_
_entity.id
_entity.type
_entity.pdbx_description
1 polymer ?
#
loop_
_entity_poly.entity_id
_entity_poly.type
_entity_poly.pdbx_seq_one_letter_code
_entity_poly.pdbx_strand_id
1 'polypeptide(L)' 'MVEAVKGLLISCDIPMAQFIINLNNSMPNAQKFILEILDDTHMFVQPHMAETIQYRVQEFRDSNTFEKPHGVGN' A
#
# COMPACT_ATOMS: atom_id res chain seq x y z
N MET A 1 2.32 -31.29 -1.89
CA MET A 1 1.04 -30.75 -2.40
C MET A 1 1.27 -29.27 -2.61
N VAL A 2 1.06 -28.74 -3.82
CA VAL A 2 1.26 -27.31 -4.11
C VAL A 2 -0.11 -26.65 -4.15
N GLU A 3 -0.30 -25.61 -3.34
CA GLU A 3 -1.48 -24.75 -3.43
C GLU A 3 -1.12 -23.51 -4.25
N ALA A 4 -1.94 -23.19 -5.25
CA ALA A 4 -1.77 -22.01 -6.08
C ALA A 4 -2.92 -21.04 -5.78
N VAL A 5 -2.57 -19.85 -5.30
CA VAL A 5 -3.53 -18.79 -4.98
C VAL A 5 -3.38 -17.65 -5.99
N LYS A 6 -4.48 -17.19 -6.57
CA LYS A 6 -4.49 -15.98 -7.41
C LYS A 6 -4.44 -14.74 -6.52
N GLY A 7 -3.55 -13.82 -6.83
CA GLY A 7 -3.39 -12.59 -6.08
C GLY A 7 -2.58 -11.55 -6.85
N LEU A 8 -2.34 -10.43 -6.20
CA LEU A 8 -1.54 -9.33 -6.72
C LEU A 8 -0.20 -9.31 -5.98
N LEU A 9 0.90 -9.35 -6.74
CA LEU A 9 2.23 -9.09 -6.22
C LEU A 9 2.46 -7.59 -6.18
N ILE A 10 2.79 -7.07 -5.01
CA ILE A 10 3.21 -5.69 -4.82
C ILE A 10 4.71 -5.69 -4.56
N SER A 11 5.44 -4.85 -5.29
CA SER A 11 6.84 -4.52 -5.06
C SER A 11 6.94 -3.02 -4.82
N CYS A 12 7.52 -2.63 -3.68
CA CYS A 12 7.68 -1.23 -3.28
C CYS A 12 8.85 -1.07 -2.32
N ASP A 13 9.24 0.17 -2.04
CA ASP A 13 10.25 0.47 -1.04
C ASP A 13 9.74 0.17 0.39
N ILE A 14 10.68 -0.09 1.30
CA ILE A 14 10.40 -0.47 2.69
C ILE A 14 9.38 0.43 3.40
N PRO A 15 9.47 1.78 3.35
CA PRO A 15 8.50 2.62 4.07
C PRO A 15 7.08 2.48 3.47
N MET A 16 6.96 2.28 2.17
CA MET A 16 5.66 2.04 1.54
C MET A 16 5.10 0.66 1.91
N ALA A 17 5.96 -0.37 1.99
CA ALA A 17 5.55 -1.68 2.46
C ALA A 17 5.00 -1.61 3.90
N GLN A 18 5.69 -0.90 4.79
CA GLN A 18 5.23 -0.66 6.16
C GLN A 18 3.91 0.12 6.22
N PHE A 19 3.72 1.12 5.36
CA PHE A 19 2.44 1.82 5.24
C PHE A 19 1.30 0.87 4.86
N ILE A 20 1.50 0.00 3.86
CA ILE A 20 0.48 -0.96 3.40
C ILE A 20 0.18 -2.00 4.49
N ILE A 21 1.19 -2.48 5.22
CA ILE A 21 1.02 -3.39 6.35
C ILE A 21 0.19 -2.73 7.46
N ASN A 22 0.46 -1.46 7.77
CA ASN A 22 -0.30 -0.71 8.75
C ASN A 22 -1.75 -0.48 8.29
N LEU A 23 -1.96 -0.18 7.01
CA LEU A 23 -3.29 -0.07 6.42
C LEU A 23 -4.08 -1.38 6.59
N ASN A 24 -3.46 -2.52 6.29
CA ASN A 24 -4.06 -3.84 6.49
C ASN A 24 -4.37 -4.13 7.97
N ASN A 25 -3.46 -3.78 8.88
CA ASN A 25 -3.65 -3.97 10.32
C ASN A 25 -4.76 -3.09 10.91
N SER A 26 -5.05 -1.95 10.29
CA SER A 26 -6.14 -1.07 10.70
C SER A 26 -7.54 -1.57 10.32
N MET A 27 -7.63 -2.58 9.44
CA MET A 27 -8.89 -3.13 8.97
C MET A 27 -9.42 -4.24 9.90
N PRO A 28 -10.76 -4.43 9.99
CA PRO A 28 -11.34 -5.60 10.62
C PRO A 28 -10.80 -6.90 10.01
N ASN A 29 -10.72 -7.98 10.79
CA ASN A 29 -10.17 -9.27 10.32
C ASN A 29 -10.83 -9.78 9.02
N ALA A 30 -12.13 -9.55 8.83
CA ALA A 30 -12.87 -9.94 7.63
C ALA A 30 -12.47 -9.14 6.37
N GLN A 31 -11.76 -8.03 6.52
CA GLN A 31 -11.37 -7.10 5.46
C GLN A 31 -9.85 -7.04 5.27
N LYS A 32 -9.07 -7.80 6.04
CA LYS A 32 -7.63 -7.92 5.83
C LYS A 32 -7.36 -8.46 4.43
N PHE A 33 -6.42 -7.85 3.74
CA PHE A 33 -6.16 -8.09 2.32
C PHE A 33 -4.75 -8.59 2.01
N ILE A 34 -3.82 -8.52 2.96
CA ILE A 34 -2.51 -9.15 2.78
C ILE A 34 -2.66 -10.65 2.97
N LEU A 35 -2.26 -11.42 1.95
CA LEU A 35 -2.23 -12.87 1.97
C LEU A 35 -0.91 -13.37 2.56
N GLU A 36 0.21 -12.81 2.12
CA GLU A 36 1.55 -13.19 2.56
C GLU A 36 2.53 -12.02 2.41
N ILE A 37 3.45 -11.87 3.36
CA ILE A 37 4.61 -10.98 3.24
C ILE A 37 5.78 -11.86 2.82
N LEU A 38 6.36 -11.58 1.66
CA LEU A 38 7.42 -12.41 1.07
C LEU A 38 8.80 -11.94 1.54
N ASP A 39 9.00 -10.63 1.62
CA ASP A 39 10.16 -9.96 2.18
C ASP A 39 9.82 -8.50 2.55
N ASP A 40 10.83 -7.68 2.88
CA ASP A 40 10.65 -6.30 3.32
C ASP A 40 10.12 -5.34 2.22
N THR A 41 10.14 -5.77 0.96
CA THR A 41 9.78 -4.99 -0.23
C THR A 41 8.68 -5.65 -1.08
N HIS A 42 8.39 -6.93 -0.83
CA HIS A 42 7.43 -7.73 -1.59
C HIS A 42 6.34 -8.32 -0.69
N MET A 43 5.10 -8.19 -1.16
CA MET A 43 3.95 -8.80 -0.51
C MET A 43 2.93 -9.28 -1.54
N PHE A 44 2.20 -10.32 -1.18
CA PHE A 44 1.11 -10.87 -1.96
C PHE A 44 -0.22 -10.49 -1.32
N VAL A 45 -1.11 -9.89 -2.10
CA VAL A 45 -2.38 -9.33 -1.61
C VAL A 45 -3.58 -9.80 -2.43
N GLN A 46 -4.77 -9.60 -1.87
CA GLN A 46 -6.03 -9.87 -2.55
C GLN A 46 -6.19 -8.96 -3.78
N PRO A 47 -6.57 -9.50 -4.95
CA PRO A 47 -6.53 -8.75 -6.21
C PRO A 47 -7.56 -7.61 -6.28
N HIS A 48 -8.67 -7.69 -5.54
CA HIS A 48 -9.71 -6.66 -5.54
C HIS A 48 -9.28 -5.37 -4.80
N MET A 49 -8.18 -5.40 -4.06
CA MET A 49 -7.67 -4.24 -3.31
C MET A 49 -6.71 -3.36 -4.10
N ALA A 50 -6.40 -3.71 -5.36
CA ALA A 50 -5.45 -2.99 -6.19
C ALA A 50 -5.75 -1.48 -6.25
N GLU A 51 -6.98 -1.11 -6.59
CA GLU A 51 -7.40 0.30 -6.71
C GLU A 51 -7.37 1.02 -5.37
N THR A 52 -7.83 0.36 -4.29
CA THR A 52 -7.82 0.95 -2.95
C THR A 52 -6.41 1.22 -2.47
N ILE A 53 -5.48 0.27 -2.66
CA ILE A 53 -4.08 0.44 -2.29
C ILE A 53 -3.46 1.58 -3.10
N GLN A 54 -3.65 1.61 -4.41
CA GLN A 54 -3.14 2.70 -5.26
C GLN A 54 -3.64 4.08 -4.81
N TYR A 55 -4.94 4.20 -4.53
CA TYR A 55 -5.53 5.45 -4.06
C TYR A 55 -4.93 5.90 -2.71
N ARG A 56 -4.85 4.99 -1.73
CA ARG A 56 -4.31 5.31 -0.40
C ARG A 56 -2.82 5.65 -0.44
N VAL A 57 -2.06 4.99 -1.30
CA VAL A 57 -0.63 5.28 -1.52
C VAL A 57 -0.45 6.66 -2.14
N GLN A 58 -1.28 7.00 -3.14
CA GLN A 58 -1.25 8.32 -3.78
C GLN A 58 -1.60 9.42 -2.77
N GLU A 59 -2.68 9.25 -2.00
CA GLU A 59 -3.09 10.17 -0.94
C GLU A 59 -2.00 10.37 0.12
N PHE A 60 -1.35 9.27 0.54
CA PHE A 60 -0.24 9.33 1.48
C PHE A 60 0.95 10.09 0.90
N ARG A 61 1.31 9.84 -0.36
CA ARG A 61 2.43 10.55 -1.01
C ARG A 61 2.15 12.04 -1.12
N ASP A 62 0.94 12.40 -1.54
CA ASP A 62 0.56 13.80 -1.74
C ASP A 62 0.55 14.56 -0.41
N SER A 63 0.05 13.94 0.65
CA SER A 63 0.07 14.52 2.02
C SER A 63 1.49 14.72 2.59
N ASN A 64 2.47 13.94 2.12
CA ASN A 64 3.86 14.04 2.56
C ASN A 64 4.75 14.81 1.57
N THR A 65 4.20 15.27 0.44
CA THR A 65 4.96 16.04 -0.54
C THR A 65 4.90 17.51 -0.17
N PHE A 66 6.07 18.12 0.05
CA PHE A 66 6.17 19.56 0.25
C PHE A 66 5.94 20.28 -1.08
N GLU A 67 4.87 21.06 -1.15
CA GLU A 67 4.68 22.03 -2.24
C GLU A 67 5.27 23.37 -1.82
N LYS A 68 6.19 23.91 -2.64
CA LYS A 68 6.77 25.23 -2.40
C LYS A 68 5.63 26.26 -2.39
N PRO A 69 5.40 26.99 -1.29
CA PRO A 69 4.39 28.04 -1.29
C PRO A 69 4.78 29.05 -2.37
N HIS A 70 3.88 29.28 -3.32
CA HIS A 70 4.04 30.36 -4.28
C HIS A 70 4.08 31.65 -3.46
N GLY A 71 5.27 32.25 -3.36
CA GLY A 71 5.44 33.52 -2.68
C GLY A 71 4.44 34.51 -3.26
N VAL A 72 3.62 35.09 -2.40
CA VAL A 72 2.71 36.18 -2.74
C VAL A 72 3.61 37.38 -3.08
N GLY A 73 4.02 37.43 -4.36
CA GLY A 73 4.84 38.48 -4.94
C GLY A 73 3.99 39.22 -5.96
N ASN A 74 3.16 40.13 -5.46
CA ASN A 74 2.74 41.43 -6.01
C ASN A 74 1.43 41.88 -5.35
#